data_AF-A0AAW1RLI2-F1
#
_entry.id   AF-A0AAW1RLI2-F1
#
_cell.length_a   1.000
_cell.length_b   1.000
_cell.length_c   1.000
_cell.angle_alpha   90.00
_cell.angle_beta   90.00
_cell.angle_gamma   90.00
#
_symmetry.space_group_name_H-M   'P 1'
#
loop_
_entity.id
_entity.type
_entity.pdbx_description
1 polymer ?
#
loop_
_entity_poly.entity_id
_entity_poly.type
_entity_poly.pdbx_seq_one_letter_code
_entity_poly.pdbx_strand_id
1 'polypeptide(L)'
;MTISPIVAVVSALSLIGPLSSAEFGPRKLSPSRTLLQSCSTTNFCQGKAGGTYANPCSSTSFIQCSNGATFVTQCPGGLVWDTGCSCCNYPKPGSGPSSPAPASPASPGPKSPSPSPKAPSPPAPTAPSASGKVKSAYWGQGAASSTLASICGRYDLIFLSFLPNFGKGQDVTSTSAINIAGHSLTQTAADIRTCQGQGKKIILSLGGGVGNYGFSNTADAQSTAQSIWNAYLGGSGTNRPFGSIVLDGIDLDVEAPAGKQYYADFVKALKGLYKTGSRTFFLTAVPQCPFPDANLGPSLGTALGDTASSFDYVSIQFYNNPSCGGPNTVSGYLPWNS
;
A
#
# COMPACT_ATOMS: atom_id res chain seq x y z
N MET A 1 33.33 17.16 25.70
CA MET A 1 32.85 16.77 27.05
C MET A 1 31.73 17.73 27.42
N THR A 2 30.52 17.22 27.60
CA THR A 2 29.47 17.71 28.53
C THR A 2 28.20 16.94 28.22
N ILE A 3 27.92 15.94 29.06
CA ILE A 3 26.67 15.18 29.08
C ILE A 3 25.70 15.91 30.02
N SER A 4 24.44 16.00 29.59
CA SER A 4 23.28 16.53 30.31
C SER A 4 22.97 15.82 31.62
N PRO A 5 22.25 16.47 32.56
CA PRO A 5 21.94 15.94 33.88
C PRO A 5 20.61 15.15 33.97
N ILE A 6 20.67 14.08 34.78
CA ILE A 6 19.78 13.64 35.88
C ILE A 6 18.26 13.93 35.78
N VAL A 7 17.44 12.86 35.89
CA VAL A 7 16.15 12.90 36.59
C VAL A 7 15.96 11.66 37.49
N ALA A 8 15.86 11.96 38.79
CA ALA A 8 15.12 11.40 39.93
C ALA A 8 14.89 9.88 40.16
N VAL A 9 15.33 9.49 41.35
CA VAL A 9 15.01 8.31 42.18
C VAL A 9 13.70 8.51 42.93
N VAL A 10 12.87 7.47 43.10
CA VAL A 10 11.91 7.36 44.21
C VAL A 10 11.94 5.97 44.84
N SER A 11 11.88 5.99 46.17
CA SER A 11 12.29 5.01 47.18
C SER A 11 11.52 3.69 47.28
N ALA A 12 12.24 2.68 47.79
CA ALA A 12 11.72 1.44 48.34
C ALA A 12 11.35 1.59 49.83
N LEU A 13 10.37 0.81 50.29
CA LEU A 13 10.18 0.46 51.70
C LEU A 13 10.02 -1.07 51.82
N SER A 14 10.88 -1.67 52.64
CA SER A 14 10.90 -3.09 53.00
C SER A 14 9.89 -3.43 54.10
N LEU A 15 9.46 -4.70 54.14
CA LEU A 15 9.14 -5.40 55.39
C LEU A 15 9.69 -6.83 55.34
N ILE A 16 10.14 -7.29 56.51
CA ILE A 16 11.08 -8.37 56.78
C ILE A 16 10.31 -9.61 57.28
N GLY A 17 10.80 -10.82 57.01
CA GLY A 17 10.43 -12.05 57.73
C GLY A 17 11.24 -13.27 57.27
N PRO A 18 11.59 -14.23 58.15
CA PRO A 18 12.95 -14.80 58.18
C PRO A 18 13.14 -16.21 57.58
N LEU A 19 14.42 -16.59 57.44
CA LEU A 19 14.96 -17.89 57.04
C LEU A 19 14.66 -19.01 58.04
N SER A 20 14.54 -20.26 57.58
CA SER A 20 15.47 -21.35 57.97
C SER A 20 15.29 -22.65 57.16
N SER A 21 16.46 -23.28 56.92
CA SER A 21 16.76 -24.71 56.79
C SER A 21 16.32 -25.52 55.57
N ALA A 22 17.34 -25.98 54.86
CA ALA A 22 17.32 -27.09 53.91
C ALA A 22 17.38 -28.44 54.64
N GLU A 23 16.66 -29.44 54.12
CA GLU A 23 17.00 -30.86 54.28
C GLU A 23 16.65 -31.64 52.99
N PHE A 24 17.57 -32.54 52.63
CA PHE A 24 17.49 -33.48 51.52
C PHE A 24 16.60 -34.68 51.91
N GLY A 25 15.69 -35.11 51.01
CA GLY A 25 14.88 -36.32 51.17
C GLY A 25 14.19 -36.73 49.85
N PRO A 26 13.86 -38.01 49.65
CA PRO A 26 14.05 -38.70 48.38
C PRO A 26 12.96 -38.44 47.33
N ARG A 27 13.35 -38.58 46.05
CA ARG A 27 12.46 -38.60 44.87
C ARG A 27 11.25 -39.51 45.12
N LYS A 28 10.08 -38.91 45.33
CA LYS A 28 8.80 -39.53 45.02
C LYS A 28 8.45 -39.16 43.57
N LEU A 29 8.44 -40.16 42.69
CA LEU A 29 7.76 -40.05 41.41
C LEU A 29 6.29 -39.70 41.70
N SER A 30 5.90 -38.47 41.39
CA SER A 30 4.49 -38.10 41.25
C SER A 30 4.15 -38.11 39.77
N PRO A 31 2.98 -38.62 39.39
CA PRO A 31 2.59 -38.71 37.99
C PRO A 31 2.46 -37.29 37.45
N SER A 32 3.19 -36.99 36.37
CA SER A 32 2.87 -35.88 35.49
C SER A 32 1.42 -36.01 35.07
N ARG A 33 0.51 -35.32 35.75
CA ARG A 33 -0.72 -34.86 35.13
C ARG A 33 -0.32 -33.77 34.17
N THR A 34 0.11 -34.20 32.99
CA THR A 34 0.03 -33.39 31.78
C THR A 34 -1.45 -33.07 31.60
N LEU A 35 -1.89 -31.93 32.11
CA LEU A 35 -3.05 -31.27 31.53
C LEU A 35 -2.62 -30.89 30.12
N LEU A 36 -2.95 -31.75 29.16
CA LEU A 36 -3.12 -31.33 27.77
C LEU A 36 -4.19 -30.24 27.82
N GLN A 37 -3.75 -28.99 27.96
CA GLN A 37 -4.64 -27.86 27.83
C GLN A 37 -5.05 -27.83 26.37
N SER A 38 -6.24 -28.37 26.10
CA SER A 38 -6.90 -28.23 24.82
C SER A 38 -6.99 -26.74 24.54
N CYS A 39 -6.21 -26.27 23.58
CA CYS A 39 -6.38 -24.92 23.10
C CYS A 39 -7.81 -24.87 22.52
N SER A 40 -8.61 -23.89 22.95
CA SER A 40 -9.97 -23.72 22.45
C SER A 40 -10.19 -22.25 22.14
N THR A 41 -10.75 -21.98 20.97
CA THR A 41 -11.21 -20.66 20.56
C THR A 41 -12.71 -20.50 20.74
N THR A 42 -13.43 -21.51 21.22
CA THR A 42 -14.89 -21.44 21.41
C THR A 42 -15.21 -20.44 22.51
N ASN A 43 -16.06 -19.46 22.21
CA ASN A 43 -16.48 -18.38 23.11
C ASN A 43 -15.33 -17.51 23.67
N PHE A 44 -14.17 -17.46 23.00
CA PHE A 44 -13.03 -16.65 23.44
C PHE A 44 -13.39 -15.18 23.70
N CYS A 45 -14.31 -14.62 22.91
CA CYS A 45 -14.73 -13.23 22.97
C CYS A 45 -15.82 -12.93 24.01
N GLN A 46 -16.31 -13.92 24.75
CA GLN A 46 -17.33 -13.71 25.77
C GLN A 46 -16.78 -12.85 26.92
N GLY A 47 -17.39 -11.68 27.14
CA GLY A 47 -16.96 -10.72 28.16
C GLY A 47 -15.69 -9.91 27.81
N LYS A 48 -15.16 -10.04 26.58
CA LYS A 48 -14.06 -9.21 26.08
C LYS A 48 -14.59 -7.99 25.32
N ALA A 49 -13.81 -6.91 25.34
CA ALA A 49 -14.07 -5.76 24.49
C ALA A 49 -13.97 -6.13 23.00
N GLY A 50 -14.60 -5.34 22.13
CA GLY A 50 -14.42 -5.49 20.69
C GLY A 50 -12.98 -5.18 20.30
N GLY A 51 -12.37 -6.01 19.45
CA GLY A 51 -10.97 -5.85 19.05
C GLY A 51 -10.31 -7.14 18.60
N THR A 52 -9.00 -7.06 18.36
CA THR A 52 -8.21 -8.18 17.83
C THR A 52 -7.27 -8.73 18.88
N TYR A 53 -7.20 -10.05 18.99
CA TYR A 53 -6.49 -10.78 20.03
C TYR A 53 -5.63 -11.90 19.43
N ALA A 54 -4.55 -12.27 20.11
CA ALA A 54 -3.76 -13.43 19.74
C ALA A 54 -4.59 -14.71 19.83
N ASN A 55 -4.45 -15.60 18.84
CA ASN A 55 -5.04 -16.92 18.95
C ASN A 55 -4.15 -17.83 19.84
N PRO A 56 -4.63 -18.29 21.01
CA PRO A 56 -3.86 -19.17 21.89
C PRO A 56 -3.58 -20.55 21.27
N CYS A 57 -4.32 -20.92 20.22
CA CYS A 57 -4.18 -22.19 19.50
C CYS A 57 -3.16 -22.19 18.37
N SER A 58 -2.85 -21.03 17.81
CA SER A 58 -2.07 -20.96 16.57
C SER A 58 -1.44 -19.60 16.45
N SER A 59 -0.11 -19.58 16.34
CA SER A 59 0.65 -18.36 16.09
C SER A 59 0.46 -17.82 14.67
N THR A 60 -0.09 -18.61 13.74
CA THR A 60 -0.39 -18.19 12.36
C THR A 60 -1.82 -17.69 12.21
N SER A 61 -2.52 -17.41 13.30
CA SER A 61 -3.88 -16.88 13.28
C SER A 61 -4.15 -15.99 14.47
N PHE A 62 -5.24 -15.25 14.39
CA PHE A 62 -5.67 -14.32 15.41
C PHE A 62 -7.18 -14.36 15.55
N ILE A 63 -7.69 -13.74 16.61
CA ILE A 63 -9.12 -13.73 16.95
C ILE A 63 -9.64 -12.31 16.89
N GLN A 64 -10.69 -12.08 16.12
CA GLN A 64 -11.48 -10.85 16.18
C GLN A 64 -12.69 -11.07 17.08
N CYS A 65 -12.89 -10.15 18.02
CA CYS A 65 -14.06 -10.09 18.87
C CYS A 65 -14.97 -8.96 18.44
N SER A 66 -16.23 -9.28 18.17
CA SER A 66 -17.27 -8.30 17.88
C SER A 66 -18.57 -8.72 18.56
N ASN A 67 -19.11 -7.86 19.44
CA ASN A 67 -20.33 -8.12 20.21
C ASN A 67 -20.38 -9.50 20.91
N GLY A 68 -19.24 -9.95 21.44
CA GLY A 68 -19.10 -11.25 22.11
C GLY A 68 -18.92 -12.46 21.17
N ALA A 69 -19.05 -12.28 19.86
CA ALA A 69 -18.78 -13.32 18.86
C ALA A 69 -17.28 -13.46 18.59
N THR A 70 -16.84 -14.71 18.40
CA THR A 70 -15.44 -15.07 18.16
C THR A 70 -15.20 -15.43 16.71
N PHE A 71 -14.30 -14.71 16.04
CA PHE A 71 -13.91 -14.98 14.65
C PHE A 71 -12.42 -15.29 14.59
N VAL A 72 -12.07 -16.53 14.22
CA VAL A 72 -10.67 -16.94 14.03
C VAL A 72 -10.26 -16.62 12.60
N THR A 73 -9.21 -15.82 12.44
CA THR A 73 -8.71 -15.38 11.15
C THR A 73 -7.27 -15.83 10.96
N GLN A 74 -6.97 -16.52 9.85
CA GLN A 74 -5.61 -16.93 9.53
C GLN A 74 -4.78 -15.74 9.05
N CYS A 75 -3.52 -15.69 9.46
CA CYS A 75 -2.55 -14.77 8.92
C CYS A 75 -2.24 -15.13 7.45
N PRO A 76 -2.18 -14.15 6.54
CA PRO A 76 -1.84 -14.42 5.15
C PRO A 76 -0.44 -15.01 5.01
N GLY A 77 -0.24 -15.97 4.09
CA GLY A 77 1.08 -16.34 3.56
C GLY A 77 2.21 -16.60 4.58
N GLY A 78 2.07 -17.61 5.45
CA GLY A 78 3.14 -18.04 6.36
C GLY A 78 3.53 -17.03 7.44
N LEU A 79 2.79 -15.92 7.56
CA LEU A 79 2.98 -14.91 8.59
C LEU A 79 2.46 -15.39 9.95
N VAL A 80 3.00 -14.80 11.01
CA VAL A 80 2.60 -15.07 12.40
C VAL A 80 2.02 -13.81 13.04
N TRP A 81 1.07 -13.99 13.95
CA TRP A 81 0.48 -12.92 14.72
C TRP A 81 1.51 -12.30 15.66
N ASP A 82 1.73 -10.99 15.53
CA ASP A 82 2.57 -10.19 16.42
C ASP A 82 1.66 -9.30 17.29
N THR A 83 1.69 -9.56 18.59
CA THR A 83 0.86 -8.83 19.57
C THR A 83 1.37 -7.40 19.78
N GLY A 84 2.64 -7.10 19.49
CA GLY A 84 3.21 -5.76 19.63
C GLY A 84 2.61 -4.73 18.67
N CYS A 85 2.20 -5.17 17.47
CA CYS A 85 1.49 -4.34 16.50
C CYS A 85 0.00 -4.70 16.37
N SER A 86 -0.44 -5.80 17.00
CA SER A 86 -1.75 -6.42 16.73
C SER A 86 -1.98 -6.68 15.24
N CYS A 87 -0.97 -7.27 14.58
CA CYS A 87 -0.92 -7.49 13.14
C CYS A 87 -0.24 -8.82 12.78
N CYS A 88 -0.46 -9.32 11.55
CA CYS A 88 0.30 -10.46 11.03
C CYS A 88 1.63 -9.97 10.45
N ASN A 89 2.74 -10.53 10.93
CA ASN A 89 4.10 -10.11 10.56
C ASN A 89 4.96 -11.34 10.23
N TYR A 90 6.12 -11.11 9.60
CA TYR A 90 7.06 -12.18 9.31
C TYR A 90 7.59 -12.81 10.61
N PRO A 91 7.77 -14.15 10.65
CA PRO A 91 8.39 -14.80 11.78
C PRO A 91 9.78 -14.21 12.04
N LYS A 92 9.99 -13.62 13.22
CA LYS A 92 11.31 -13.10 13.59
C LYS A 92 12.28 -14.27 13.70
N PRO A 93 13.50 -14.17 13.14
CA PRO A 93 14.51 -15.22 13.29
C PRO A 93 14.77 -15.46 14.78
N GLY A 94 14.39 -16.64 15.28
CA GLY A 94 14.63 -17.05 16.67
C GLY A 94 13.41 -17.31 17.55
N SER A 95 12.17 -17.14 17.07
CA SER A 95 10.95 -17.47 17.85
C SER A 95 10.13 -18.59 17.22
N GLY A 96 10.54 -19.85 17.43
CA GLY A 96 9.76 -21.06 17.09
C GLY A 96 10.62 -22.32 16.95
N PRO A 97 10.13 -23.51 17.35
CA PRO A 97 10.97 -24.67 17.61
C PRO A 97 11.57 -25.24 16.33
N SER A 98 12.89 -25.43 16.38
CA SER A 98 13.71 -26.02 15.33
C SER A 98 13.26 -27.44 14.97
N SER A 99 13.01 -27.68 13.69
CA SER A 99 13.25 -28.99 13.08
C SER A 99 13.72 -28.80 11.63
N PRO A 100 14.73 -29.56 11.17
CA PRO A 100 15.54 -29.20 10.02
C PRO A 100 14.88 -29.60 8.69
N ALA A 101 14.88 -28.69 7.71
CA ALA A 101 14.56 -29.03 6.33
C ALA A 101 15.82 -29.54 5.59
N PRO A 102 15.69 -30.46 4.63
CA PRO A 102 16.80 -31.15 4.00
C PRO A 102 17.51 -30.26 2.97
N ALA A 103 18.85 -30.37 2.92
CA ALA A 103 19.67 -29.78 1.87
C ALA A 103 19.39 -30.47 0.53
N SER A 104 19.25 -29.68 -0.54
CA SER A 104 19.31 -30.17 -1.91
C SER A 104 20.33 -29.34 -2.72
N PRO A 105 21.04 -29.95 -3.69
CA PRO A 105 22.38 -29.53 -4.07
C PRO A 105 22.42 -28.47 -5.17
N ALA A 106 23.45 -27.63 -5.10
CA ALA A 106 23.80 -26.63 -6.11
C ALA A 106 24.32 -27.29 -7.39
N SER A 107 24.00 -26.70 -8.55
CA SER A 107 24.65 -26.99 -9.84
C SER A 107 25.20 -25.70 -10.47
N PRO A 108 26.29 -25.75 -11.25
CA PRO A 108 27.13 -24.59 -11.55
C PRO A 108 26.67 -23.80 -12.79
N GLY A 109 26.72 -22.47 -12.71
CA GLY A 109 26.41 -21.57 -13.82
C GLY A 109 27.55 -21.43 -14.85
N PRO A 110 27.24 -21.05 -16.10
CA PRO A 110 28.24 -20.75 -17.12
C PRO A 110 28.80 -19.32 -16.99
N LYS A 111 30.11 -19.19 -17.31
CA LYS A 111 30.92 -17.97 -17.22
C LYS A 111 30.56 -16.95 -18.32
N SER A 112 30.41 -15.68 -17.93
CA SER A 112 30.28 -14.53 -18.84
C SER A 112 31.64 -13.84 -19.05
N PRO A 113 31.96 -13.34 -20.26
CA PRO A 113 33.17 -12.55 -20.52
C PRO A 113 33.06 -11.08 -20.07
N SER A 114 34.23 -10.47 -19.87
CA SER A 114 34.55 -9.16 -19.27
C SER A 114 34.07 -7.93 -20.09
N PRO A 115 33.94 -6.71 -19.50
CA PRO A 115 33.13 -5.62 -20.04
C PRO A 115 33.90 -4.57 -20.87
N SER A 116 33.19 -3.89 -21.78
CA SER A 116 33.60 -2.62 -22.39
C SER A 116 33.08 -1.41 -21.60
N PRO A 117 33.71 -0.21 -21.70
CA PRO A 117 33.47 0.92 -20.78
C PRO A 117 32.09 1.55 -20.99
N LYS A 118 31.32 1.67 -19.90
CA LYS A 118 29.99 2.30 -19.86
C LYS A 118 30.13 3.82 -19.71
N ALA A 119 29.42 4.59 -20.53
CA ALA A 119 29.30 6.04 -20.43
C ALA A 119 28.79 6.48 -19.03
N PRO A 120 29.15 7.68 -18.55
CA PRO A 120 28.75 8.15 -17.23
C PRO A 120 27.23 8.28 -17.12
N SER A 121 26.69 7.75 -16.03
CA SER A 121 25.25 7.76 -15.74
C SER A 121 24.79 9.18 -15.36
N PRO A 122 23.55 9.60 -15.72
CA PRO A 122 22.96 10.84 -15.23
C PRO A 122 22.90 10.87 -13.69
N PRO A 123 23.02 12.05 -13.06
CA PRO A 123 22.96 12.16 -11.61
C PRO A 123 21.60 11.66 -11.09
N ALA A 124 21.64 10.90 -10.00
CA ALA A 124 20.46 10.38 -9.33
C ALA A 124 19.53 11.54 -8.92
N PRO A 125 18.20 11.39 -9.07
CA PRO A 125 17.26 12.37 -8.58
C PRO A 125 17.41 12.52 -7.07
N THR A 126 17.59 13.75 -6.63
CA THR A 126 17.65 14.11 -5.21
C THR A 126 16.30 13.76 -4.59
N ALA A 127 16.31 12.95 -3.53
CA ALA A 127 15.12 12.69 -2.73
C ALA A 127 14.59 14.04 -2.17
N PRO A 128 13.26 14.26 -2.14
CA PRO A 128 12.70 15.41 -1.44
C PRO A 128 13.13 15.40 0.02
N SER A 129 13.49 16.58 0.52
CA SER A 129 13.98 16.80 1.88
C SER A 129 13.01 16.27 2.94
N ALA A 130 13.57 15.52 3.89
CA ALA A 130 12.90 15.06 5.11
C ALA A 130 12.50 16.27 5.97
N SER A 131 11.31 16.83 5.74
CA SER A 131 10.54 17.74 6.64
C SER A 131 9.31 18.40 5.99
N GLY A 132 9.11 18.30 4.66
CA GLY A 132 7.98 18.93 3.97
C GLY A 132 6.77 18.00 3.78
N LYS A 133 5.56 18.44 4.15
CA LYS A 133 4.31 17.79 3.71
C LYS A 133 4.23 17.81 2.18
N VAL A 134 4.06 16.65 1.54
CA VAL A 134 3.84 16.54 0.10
C VAL A 134 2.53 17.23 -0.26
N LYS A 135 2.56 18.22 -1.17
CA LYS A 135 1.35 18.91 -1.65
C LYS A 135 0.88 18.29 -2.94
N SER A 136 -0.43 18.06 -3.05
CA SER A 136 -1.01 17.52 -4.28
C SER A 136 -2.31 18.21 -4.67
N ALA A 137 -2.66 18.08 -5.95
CA ALA A 137 -3.92 18.60 -6.49
C ALA A 137 -4.41 17.79 -7.69
N TYR A 138 -5.73 17.72 -7.83
CA TYR A 138 -6.40 17.30 -9.06
C TYR A 138 -6.52 18.50 -10.00
N TRP A 139 -6.28 18.30 -11.29
CA TRP A 139 -6.39 19.32 -12.33
C TRP A 139 -7.02 18.73 -13.60
N GLY A 140 -7.89 19.51 -14.25
CA GLY A 140 -8.54 19.13 -15.50
C GLY A 140 -10.07 19.18 -15.48
N GLN A 141 -10.69 19.40 -14.32
CA GLN A 141 -12.16 19.60 -14.17
C GLN A 141 -12.54 21.02 -13.73
N GLY A 142 -11.57 21.93 -13.67
CA GLY A 142 -11.76 23.33 -13.26
C GLY A 142 -12.06 24.26 -14.43
N ALA A 143 -12.02 25.57 -14.17
CA ALA A 143 -12.22 26.58 -15.21
C ALA A 143 -11.17 26.50 -16.33
N ALA A 144 -11.61 26.69 -17.58
CA ALA A 144 -10.78 26.61 -18.78
C ALA A 144 -9.57 27.57 -18.77
N SER A 145 -9.64 28.67 -18.00
CA SER A 145 -8.55 29.65 -17.85
C SER A 145 -7.38 29.13 -16.99
N SER A 146 -7.54 28.05 -16.24
CA SER A 146 -6.50 27.47 -15.40
C SER A 146 -5.64 26.48 -16.19
N THR A 147 -4.48 26.90 -16.68
CA THR A 147 -3.52 25.99 -17.33
C THR A 147 -2.83 25.10 -16.31
N LEU A 148 -2.31 23.95 -16.73
CA LEU A 148 -1.55 23.06 -15.85
C LEU A 148 -0.27 23.75 -15.37
N ALA A 149 0.42 24.47 -16.25
CA ALA A 149 1.64 25.20 -15.87
C ALA A 149 1.41 26.24 -14.75
N SER A 150 0.23 26.86 -14.70
CA SER A 150 -0.10 27.88 -13.68
C SER A 150 -0.15 27.33 -12.24
N ILE A 151 -0.31 26.01 -12.07
CA ILE A 151 -0.44 25.39 -10.75
C ILE A 151 0.84 24.70 -10.29
N CYS A 152 1.81 24.48 -11.19
CA CYS A 152 2.96 23.61 -10.93
C CYS A 152 3.89 24.10 -9.81
N GLY A 153 4.05 25.41 -9.65
CA GLY A 153 4.83 25.96 -8.54
C GLY A 153 4.24 25.68 -7.14
N ARG A 154 2.97 25.26 -7.05
CA ARG A 154 2.24 25.12 -5.78
C ARG A 154 2.17 23.69 -5.24
N TYR A 155 2.37 22.69 -6.10
CA TYR A 155 2.16 21.28 -5.79
C TYR A 155 3.36 20.42 -6.20
N ASP A 156 3.52 19.27 -5.55
CA ASP A 156 4.57 18.29 -5.81
C ASP A 156 4.05 17.14 -6.69
N LEU A 157 2.81 16.72 -6.46
CA LEU A 157 2.07 15.74 -7.26
C LEU A 157 0.82 16.40 -7.85
N ILE A 158 0.60 16.24 -9.15
CA ILE A 158 -0.58 16.77 -9.83
C ILE A 158 -1.25 15.63 -10.60
N PHE A 159 -2.53 15.42 -10.33
CA PHE A 159 -3.34 14.39 -10.95
C PHE A 159 -4.09 14.99 -12.15
N LEU A 160 -3.86 14.43 -13.34
CA LEU A 160 -4.64 14.75 -14.53
C LEU A 160 -5.97 14.02 -14.43
N SER A 161 -7.03 14.80 -14.33
CA SER A 161 -8.36 14.34 -13.98
C SER A 161 -9.28 14.54 -15.18
N PHE A 162 -9.66 13.51 -15.92
CA PHE A 162 -9.51 12.07 -15.64
C PHE A 162 -9.35 11.22 -16.93
N LEU A 163 -9.03 9.94 -16.74
CA LEU A 163 -9.42 8.86 -17.66
C LEU A 163 -10.66 8.15 -17.07
N PRO A 164 -11.90 8.60 -17.38
CA PRO A 164 -13.13 8.13 -16.73
C PRO A 164 -13.74 6.88 -17.39
N ASN A 165 -13.11 6.33 -18.42
CA ASN A 165 -13.62 5.22 -19.20
C ASN A 165 -12.43 4.28 -19.49
N PHE A 166 -12.43 3.10 -18.86
CA PHE A 166 -11.40 2.08 -19.04
C PHE A 166 -11.91 0.68 -18.70
N GLY A 167 -11.22 -0.34 -19.18
CA GLY A 167 -11.68 -1.74 -19.07
C GLY A 167 -12.86 -2.02 -19.98
N LYS A 168 -13.42 -3.23 -19.91
CA LYS A 168 -14.57 -3.69 -20.71
C LYS A 168 -14.38 -3.48 -22.23
N GLY A 169 -13.14 -3.58 -22.70
CA GLY A 169 -12.79 -3.39 -24.11
C GLY A 169 -12.83 -1.93 -24.61
N GLN A 170 -12.92 -0.94 -23.72
CA GLN A 170 -12.90 0.47 -24.11
C GLN A 170 -11.51 0.92 -24.57
N ASP A 171 -11.47 1.77 -25.60
CA ASP A 171 -10.21 2.33 -26.12
C ASP A 171 -9.72 3.50 -25.27
N VAL A 172 -8.72 3.21 -24.42
CA VAL A 172 -8.04 4.21 -23.59
C VAL A 172 -6.96 5.00 -24.34
N THR A 173 -6.71 4.72 -25.63
CA THR A 173 -5.62 5.35 -26.41
C THR A 173 -6.09 6.53 -27.24
N SER A 174 -7.41 6.67 -27.44
CA SER A 174 -8.03 7.79 -28.14
C SER A 174 -7.80 9.12 -27.42
N THR A 175 -7.65 10.21 -28.17
CA THR A 175 -7.55 11.57 -27.60
C THR A 175 -8.80 11.95 -26.82
N SER A 176 -9.97 11.43 -27.20
CA SER A 176 -11.23 11.65 -26.48
C SER A 176 -11.40 10.79 -25.23
N ALA A 177 -10.48 9.84 -24.97
CA ALA A 177 -10.53 9.02 -23.75
C ALA A 177 -10.19 9.85 -22.50
N ILE A 178 -9.34 10.87 -22.65
CA ILE A 178 -9.01 11.80 -21.57
C ILE A 178 -10.07 12.89 -21.48
N ASN A 179 -10.72 12.97 -20.33
CA ASN A 179 -11.62 14.06 -20.00
C ASN A 179 -10.89 15.08 -19.14
N ILE A 180 -10.32 16.11 -19.76
CA ILE A 180 -9.80 17.31 -19.07
C ILE A 180 -10.67 18.53 -19.38
N ALA A 181 -12.00 18.37 -19.31
CA ALA A 181 -12.98 19.45 -19.44
C ALA A 181 -12.76 20.41 -20.64
N GLY A 182 -12.29 19.88 -21.78
CA GLY A 182 -12.05 20.64 -23.01
C GLY A 182 -10.73 21.41 -23.06
N HIS A 183 -9.84 21.26 -22.09
CA HIS A 183 -8.47 21.77 -22.18
C HIS A 183 -7.73 21.16 -23.38
N SER A 184 -6.91 21.98 -24.06
CA SER A 184 -6.11 21.52 -25.21
C SER A 184 -5.09 20.47 -24.79
N LEU A 185 -5.14 19.29 -25.41
CA LEU A 185 -4.16 18.21 -25.18
C LEU A 185 -2.73 18.64 -25.57
N THR A 186 -2.59 19.42 -26.65
CA THR A 186 -1.29 19.92 -27.11
C THR A 186 -0.69 20.89 -26.10
N GLN A 187 -1.48 21.84 -25.59
CA GLN A 187 -1.01 22.77 -24.55
C GLN A 187 -0.71 22.02 -23.25
N THR A 188 -1.60 21.09 -22.86
CA THR A 188 -1.41 20.27 -21.67
C THR A 188 -0.11 19.45 -21.76
N ALA A 189 0.22 18.89 -22.92
CA ALA A 189 1.49 18.19 -23.13
C ALA A 189 2.72 19.09 -22.94
N ALA A 190 2.67 20.33 -23.42
CA ALA A 190 3.74 21.31 -23.19
C ALA A 190 3.86 21.70 -21.71
N ASP A 191 2.74 21.87 -21.03
CA ASP A 191 2.68 22.16 -19.60
C ASP A 191 3.23 20.99 -18.77
N ILE A 192 2.87 19.74 -19.11
CA ILE A 192 3.41 18.54 -18.44
C ILE A 192 4.93 18.55 -18.48
N ARG A 193 5.53 18.81 -19.65
CA ARG A 193 6.99 18.91 -19.80
C ARG A 193 7.57 20.02 -18.91
N THR A 194 6.91 21.17 -18.86
CA THR A 194 7.33 22.30 -18.02
C THR A 194 7.34 21.92 -16.54
N CYS A 195 6.27 21.28 -16.07
CA CYS A 195 6.13 20.89 -14.66
C CYS A 195 7.09 19.76 -14.27
N GLN A 196 7.26 18.76 -15.14
CA GLN A 196 8.28 17.72 -14.97
C GLN A 196 9.70 18.31 -14.93
N GLY A 197 9.99 19.32 -15.75
CA GLY A 197 11.25 20.08 -15.72
C GLY A 197 11.49 20.84 -14.41
N GLN A 198 10.43 21.17 -13.68
CA GLN A 198 10.47 21.76 -12.32
C GLN A 198 10.51 20.68 -11.22
N GLY A 199 10.68 19.41 -11.58
CA GLY A 199 10.73 18.29 -10.63
C GLY A 199 9.36 17.83 -10.13
N LYS A 200 8.26 18.35 -10.67
CA LYS A 200 6.89 17.98 -10.26
C LYS A 200 6.46 16.68 -10.92
N LYS A 201 5.60 15.92 -10.24
CA LYS A 201 5.09 14.64 -10.73
C LYS A 201 3.70 14.82 -11.31
N ILE A 202 3.53 14.43 -12.57
CA ILE A 202 2.25 14.46 -13.25
C ILE A 202 1.74 13.03 -13.42
N ILE A 203 0.64 12.72 -12.75
CA ILE A 203 0.08 11.39 -12.62
C ILE A 203 -1.29 11.38 -13.32
N LEU A 204 -1.62 10.36 -14.11
CA LEU A 204 -2.96 10.25 -14.69
C LEU A 204 -3.89 9.60 -13.68
N SER A 205 -5.01 10.26 -13.36
CA SER A 205 -6.03 9.69 -12.49
C SER A 205 -7.12 8.98 -13.28
N LEU A 206 -7.32 7.71 -12.93
CA LEU A 206 -8.30 6.80 -13.51
C LEU A 206 -9.55 6.83 -12.64
N GLY A 207 -10.71 7.01 -13.28
CA GLY A 207 -12.00 6.96 -12.62
C GLY A 207 -12.59 8.36 -12.41
N GLY A 208 -12.74 8.75 -11.15
CA GLY A 208 -13.52 9.89 -10.67
C GLY A 208 -15.00 9.56 -10.45
N GLY A 209 -15.75 10.49 -9.86
CA GLY A 209 -17.16 10.27 -9.49
C GLY A 209 -18.14 10.03 -10.66
N VAL A 210 -17.71 10.24 -11.90
CA VAL A 210 -18.51 9.98 -13.12
C VAL A 210 -17.67 9.24 -14.15
N GLY A 211 -18.23 8.18 -14.75
CA GLY A 211 -17.56 7.41 -15.78
C GLY A 211 -18.14 6.01 -15.94
N ASN A 212 -17.67 5.27 -16.94
CA ASN A 212 -17.96 3.84 -17.09
C ASN A 212 -16.66 3.06 -17.10
N TYR A 213 -16.22 2.66 -15.91
CA TYR A 213 -14.97 1.97 -15.72
C TYR A 213 -15.11 0.69 -14.90
N GLY A 214 -14.01 -0.05 -14.78
CA GLY A 214 -13.91 -1.34 -14.11
C GLY A 214 -13.63 -2.47 -15.10
N PHE A 215 -13.31 -3.64 -14.56
CA PHE A 215 -12.83 -4.77 -15.37
C PHE A 215 -13.82 -5.94 -15.33
N SER A 216 -13.95 -6.62 -16.46
CA SER A 216 -14.82 -7.78 -16.62
C SER A 216 -14.16 -9.10 -16.19
N ASN A 217 -12.83 -9.16 -16.23
CA ASN A 217 -12.01 -10.31 -15.83
C ASN A 217 -10.52 -9.90 -15.73
N THR A 218 -9.67 -10.84 -15.30
CA THR A 218 -8.22 -10.64 -15.20
C THR A 218 -7.56 -10.26 -16.53
N ALA A 219 -7.99 -10.83 -17.66
CA ALA A 219 -7.39 -10.53 -18.96
C ALA A 219 -7.70 -9.09 -19.42
N ASP A 220 -8.91 -8.61 -19.15
CA ASP A 220 -9.33 -7.22 -19.39
C ASP A 220 -8.54 -6.22 -18.51
N ALA A 221 -8.29 -6.57 -17.25
CA ALA A 221 -7.43 -5.79 -16.36
C ALA A 221 -5.98 -5.70 -16.89
N GLN A 222 -5.41 -6.83 -17.31
CA GLN A 222 -4.04 -6.89 -17.85
C GLN A 222 -3.91 -6.14 -19.18
N SER A 223 -4.86 -6.31 -20.11
CA SER A 223 -4.85 -5.65 -21.41
C SER A 223 -5.03 -4.13 -21.25
N THR A 224 -5.90 -3.69 -20.34
CA THR A 224 -6.07 -2.26 -20.03
C THR A 224 -4.79 -1.67 -19.45
N ALA A 225 -4.11 -2.36 -18.52
CA ALA A 225 -2.82 -1.91 -17.99
C ALA A 225 -1.77 -1.74 -19.09
N GLN A 226 -1.71 -2.70 -20.04
CA GLN A 226 -0.82 -2.62 -21.20
C GLN A 226 -1.16 -1.44 -22.12
N SER A 227 -2.43 -1.20 -22.41
CA SER A 227 -2.88 -0.08 -23.24
C SER A 227 -2.55 1.27 -22.60
N ILE A 228 -2.76 1.41 -21.29
CA ILE A 228 -2.38 2.61 -20.53
C ILE A 228 -0.86 2.81 -20.54
N TRP A 229 -0.09 1.74 -20.35
CA TRP A 229 1.36 1.78 -20.41
C TRP A 229 1.86 2.30 -21.77
N ASN A 230 1.27 1.80 -22.86
CA ASN A 230 1.62 2.17 -24.23
C ASN A 230 1.13 3.56 -24.66
N ALA A 231 0.03 4.06 -24.08
CA ALA A 231 -0.54 5.36 -24.43
C ALA A 231 0.04 6.53 -23.62
N TYR A 232 0.33 6.31 -22.33
CA TYR A 232 0.61 7.40 -21.39
C TYR A 232 1.95 7.30 -20.67
N LEU A 233 2.53 6.11 -20.57
CA LEU A 233 3.71 5.84 -19.76
C LEU A 233 4.88 5.38 -20.63
N GLY A 234 5.72 4.49 -20.12
CA GLY A 234 6.98 4.08 -20.75
C GLY A 234 6.85 3.05 -21.88
N GLY A 235 5.64 2.67 -22.26
CA GLY A 235 5.40 1.77 -23.38
C GLY A 235 5.43 2.48 -24.73
N SER A 236 5.26 1.69 -25.79
CA SER A 236 5.23 2.17 -27.18
C SER A 236 3.85 1.96 -27.76
N GLY A 237 3.24 3.03 -28.26
CA GLY A 237 1.94 3.01 -28.92
C GLY A 237 1.88 4.07 -30.02
N THR A 238 1.08 3.82 -31.05
CA THR A 238 0.86 4.76 -32.16
C THR A 238 -0.06 5.91 -31.76
N ASN A 239 -1.09 5.61 -30.95
CA ASN A 239 -2.05 6.59 -30.43
C ASN A 239 -1.65 6.96 -29.00
N ARG A 240 -1.12 8.18 -28.83
CA ARG A 240 -0.74 8.75 -27.53
C ARG A 240 -1.36 10.13 -27.37
N PRO A 241 -2.32 10.33 -26.45
CA PRO A 241 -3.05 11.60 -26.33
C PRO A 241 -2.17 12.82 -26.04
N PHE A 242 -1.05 12.62 -25.32
CA PHE A 242 -0.06 13.66 -25.05
C PHE A 242 1.21 13.53 -25.92
N GLY A 243 1.13 12.82 -27.04
CA GLY A 243 2.26 12.58 -27.94
C GLY A 243 3.41 11.84 -27.25
N SER A 244 4.63 12.39 -27.34
CA SER A 244 5.85 11.78 -26.78
C SER A 244 6.01 11.95 -25.27
N ILE A 245 5.08 12.62 -24.59
CA ILE A 245 5.11 12.76 -23.15
C ILE A 245 4.94 11.40 -22.47
N VAL A 246 5.74 11.19 -21.43
CA VAL A 246 5.68 10.02 -20.54
C VAL A 246 5.32 10.56 -19.15
N LEU A 247 4.13 10.21 -18.67
CA LEU A 247 3.65 10.61 -17.35
C LEU A 247 4.43 9.90 -16.23
N ASP A 248 4.34 10.44 -15.03
CA ASP A 248 5.08 9.95 -13.86
C ASP A 248 4.38 8.80 -13.13
N GLY A 249 3.13 8.46 -13.48
CA GLY A 249 2.41 7.41 -12.78
C GLY A 249 0.92 7.31 -13.08
N ILE A 250 0.26 6.45 -12.32
CA ILE A 250 -1.19 6.22 -12.33
C ILE A 250 -1.76 6.42 -10.93
N ASP A 251 -2.92 7.05 -10.87
CA ASP A 251 -3.73 7.20 -9.68
C ASP A 251 -5.06 6.44 -9.85
N LEU A 252 -5.44 5.66 -8.84
CA LEU A 252 -6.72 4.96 -8.78
C LEU A 252 -7.71 5.75 -7.94
N ASP A 253 -8.54 6.55 -8.59
CA ASP A 253 -9.66 7.29 -8.00
C ASP A 253 -10.98 6.57 -8.34
N VAL A 254 -11.15 5.39 -7.75
CA VAL A 254 -12.25 4.46 -8.10
C VAL A 254 -13.42 4.68 -7.15
N GLU A 255 -14.39 5.48 -7.59
CA GLU A 255 -15.54 5.88 -6.76
C GLU A 255 -16.84 5.14 -7.12
N ALA A 256 -16.97 4.66 -8.37
CA ALA A 256 -18.16 3.95 -8.81
C ALA A 256 -18.21 2.53 -8.23
N PRO A 257 -19.37 2.07 -7.73
CA PRO A 257 -19.54 0.73 -7.16
C PRO A 257 -19.56 -0.39 -8.23
N ALA A 258 -18.98 -0.16 -9.41
CA ALA A 258 -19.03 -1.02 -10.59
C ALA A 258 -18.17 -2.30 -10.49
N GLY A 259 -17.94 -2.80 -9.27
CA GLY A 259 -17.20 -4.01 -8.98
C GLY A 259 -15.76 -3.74 -8.56
N LYS A 260 -15.45 -4.02 -7.30
CA LYS A 260 -14.09 -4.00 -6.71
C LYS A 260 -13.13 -5.06 -7.28
N GLN A 261 -13.65 -5.95 -8.12
CA GLN A 261 -12.92 -7.12 -8.63
C GLN A 261 -11.85 -6.71 -9.64
N TYR A 262 -10.78 -7.51 -9.71
CA TYR A 262 -9.69 -7.44 -10.70
C TYR A 262 -8.80 -6.18 -10.66
N TYR A 263 -9.07 -5.17 -9.82
CA TYR A 263 -8.14 -4.06 -9.63
C TYR A 263 -6.77 -4.51 -9.10
N ALA A 264 -6.73 -5.56 -8.27
CA ALA A 264 -5.47 -6.19 -7.85
C ALA A 264 -4.70 -6.78 -9.05
N ASP A 265 -5.39 -7.36 -10.02
CA ASP A 265 -4.76 -7.90 -11.23
C ASP A 265 -4.24 -6.78 -12.14
N PHE A 266 -5.01 -5.69 -12.28
CA PHE A 266 -4.58 -4.47 -12.95
C PHE A 266 -3.30 -3.91 -12.32
N VAL A 267 -3.26 -3.78 -10.99
CA VAL A 267 -2.10 -3.27 -10.25
C VAL A 267 -0.88 -4.16 -10.45
N LYS A 268 -1.02 -5.49 -10.33
CA LYS A 268 0.08 -6.45 -10.57
C LYS A 268 0.63 -6.31 -11.99
N ALA A 269 -0.24 -6.24 -13.00
CA ALA A 269 0.15 -6.08 -14.39
C ALA A 269 0.89 -4.75 -14.62
N LEU A 270 0.33 -3.65 -14.12
CA LEU A 270 0.90 -2.31 -14.25
C LEU A 270 2.28 -2.20 -13.57
N LYS A 271 2.44 -2.71 -12.34
CA LYS A 271 3.74 -2.73 -11.66
C LYS A 271 4.75 -3.65 -12.35
N GLY A 272 4.29 -4.72 -13.02
CA GLY A 272 5.12 -5.53 -13.91
C GLY A 272 5.69 -4.69 -15.05
N LEU A 273 4.85 -3.88 -15.70
CA LEU A 273 5.25 -2.99 -16.79
C LEU A 273 6.18 -1.88 -16.31
N TYR A 274 5.97 -1.32 -15.12
CA TYR A 274 6.84 -0.28 -14.56
C TYR A 274 8.30 -0.72 -14.48
N LYS A 275 8.57 -2.00 -14.20
CA LYS A 275 9.92 -2.58 -14.16
C LYS A 275 10.64 -2.56 -15.52
N THR A 276 9.89 -2.44 -16.62
CA THR A 276 10.45 -2.40 -17.98
C THR A 276 10.78 -0.98 -18.44
N GLY A 277 10.30 0.04 -17.71
CA GLY A 277 10.52 1.43 -18.08
C GLY A 277 11.91 1.94 -17.69
N SER A 278 12.30 3.05 -18.32
CA SER A 278 13.58 3.72 -18.08
C SER A 278 13.57 4.69 -16.89
N ARG A 279 12.44 4.83 -16.20
CA ARG A 279 12.25 5.71 -15.04
C ARG A 279 11.38 5.05 -13.98
N THR A 280 11.42 5.60 -12.77
CA THR A 280 10.48 5.23 -11.71
C THR A 280 9.11 5.84 -11.99
N PHE A 281 8.06 5.06 -11.76
CA PHE A 281 6.67 5.47 -11.89
C PHE A 281 5.95 5.31 -10.55
N PHE A 282 5.05 6.24 -10.25
CA PHE A 282 4.21 6.24 -9.06
C PHE A 282 2.90 5.51 -9.31
N LEU A 283 2.45 4.76 -8.31
CA LEU A 283 1.10 4.24 -8.24
C LEU A 283 0.44 4.76 -6.97
N THR A 284 -0.67 5.47 -7.11
CA THR A 284 -1.43 6.03 -5.99
C THR A 284 -2.88 5.53 -5.98
N ALA A 285 -3.53 5.61 -4.84
CA ALA A 285 -4.93 5.25 -4.67
C ALA A 285 -5.65 6.27 -3.79
N VAL A 286 -6.92 6.52 -4.09
CA VAL A 286 -7.74 7.51 -3.42
C VAL A 286 -9.03 6.88 -2.91
N PRO A 287 -8.97 6.05 -1.85
CA PRO A 287 -10.17 5.51 -1.22
C PRO A 287 -10.96 6.62 -0.54
N GLN A 288 -12.26 6.42 -0.43
CA GLN A 288 -13.09 7.24 0.45
C GLN A 288 -12.79 6.92 1.93
N CYS A 289 -13.21 7.80 2.84
CA CYS A 289 -12.97 7.59 4.26
C CYS A 289 -13.72 6.43 4.94
N PRO A 290 -14.89 5.93 4.46
CA PRO A 290 -15.50 4.75 5.06
C PRO A 290 -14.55 3.56 4.99
N PHE A 291 -14.34 2.90 6.13
CA PHE A 291 -13.38 1.81 6.23
C PHE A 291 -14.08 0.47 6.51
N PRO A 292 -13.79 -0.61 5.74
CA PRO A 292 -12.97 -0.61 4.53
C PRO A 292 -13.66 0.13 3.37
N ASP A 293 -12.87 0.74 2.47
CA ASP A 293 -13.40 1.35 1.26
C ASP A 293 -14.03 0.28 0.37
N ALA A 294 -15.22 0.58 -0.16
CA ALA A 294 -16.03 -0.39 -0.88
C ALA A 294 -15.40 -0.87 -2.19
N ASN A 295 -14.56 -0.03 -2.83
CA ASN A 295 -14.01 -0.25 -4.16
C ASN A 295 -12.55 -0.69 -4.10
N LEU A 296 -11.74 0.01 -3.29
CA LEU A 296 -10.30 -0.17 -3.21
C LEU A 296 -9.87 -1.00 -2.01
N GLY A 297 -10.70 -1.16 -0.97
CA GLY A 297 -10.44 -2.03 0.17
C GLY A 297 -9.94 -1.32 1.43
N PRO A 298 -9.26 -2.03 2.35
CA PRO A 298 -8.44 -3.22 2.12
C PRO A 298 -9.19 -4.54 2.41
N SER A 299 -9.99 -5.01 1.47
CA SER A 299 -10.64 -6.34 1.54
C SER A 299 -10.01 -7.32 0.57
N LEU A 300 -10.08 -8.63 0.83
CA LEU A 300 -9.60 -9.65 -0.11
C LEU A 300 -10.21 -9.44 -1.51
N GLY A 301 -9.38 -9.48 -2.55
CA GLY A 301 -9.79 -9.29 -3.94
C GLY A 301 -9.88 -7.83 -4.38
N THR A 302 -9.45 -6.87 -3.55
CA THR A 302 -9.38 -5.44 -3.87
C THR A 302 -7.94 -4.98 -4.06
N ALA A 303 -7.75 -3.80 -4.65
CA ALA A 303 -6.42 -3.24 -4.90
C ALA A 303 -5.60 -3.05 -3.60
N LEU A 304 -6.17 -2.39 -2.59
CA LEU A 304 -5.51 -2.16 -1.31
C LEU A 304 -5.51 -3.40 -0.40
N GLY A 305 -6.34 -4.41 -0.68
CA GLY A 305 -6.29 -5.68 0.04
C GLY A 305 -5.15 -6.58 -0.43
N ASP A 306 -5.04 -6.79 -1.73
CA ASP A 306 -4.14 -7.81 -2.30
C ASP A 306 -2.80 -7.22 -2.79
N THR A 307 -2.77 -5.92 -3.07
CA THR A 307 -1.62 -5.22 -3.67
C THR A 307 -1.23 -3.95 -2.94
N ALA A 308 -1.62 -3.84 -1.67
CA ALA A 308 -1.33 -2.73 -0.77
C ALA A 308 0.11 -2.16 -0.91
N SER A 309 1.12 -3.03 -0.82
CA SER A 309 2.55 -2.66 -0.88
C SER A 309 3.02 -2.15 -2.24
N SER A 310 2.18 -2.20 -3.26
CA SER A 310 2.49 -1.67 -4.60
C SER A 310 2.24 -0.16 -4.72
N PHE A 311 1.46 0.41 -3.80
CA PHE A 311 1.09 1.83 -3.79
C PHE A 311 2.16 2.66 -3.08
N ASP A 312 2.57 3.74 -3.73
CA ASP A 312 3.54 4.70 -3.20
C ASP A 312 2.87 5.65 -2.21
N TYR A 313 1.64 6.07 -2.52
CA TYR A 313 0.81 6.89 -1.65
C TYR A 313 -0.65 6.47 -1.68
N VAL A 314 -1.31 6.64 -0.54
CA VAL A 314 -2.78 6.55 -0.44
C VAL A 314 -3.30 7.86 0.13
N SER A 315 -4.29 8.44 -0.55
CA SER A 315 -4.92 9.72 -0.16
C SER A 315 -6.38 9.50 0.14
N ILE A 316 -6.73 9.50 1.41
CA ILE A 316 -8.10 9.24 1.85
C ILE A 316 -8.97 10.47 1.61
N GLN A 317 -10.12 10.29 0.96
CA GLN A 317 -11.11 11.35 0.79
C GLN A 317 -11.92 11.52 2.08
N PHE A 318 -11.59 12.53 2.90
CA PHE A 318 -12.35 12.87 4.11
C PHE A 318 -13.49 13.86 3.85
N TYR A 319 -14.14 13.75 2.70
CA TYR A 319 -15.27 14.57 2.30
C TYR A 319 -16.38 13.69 1.71
N ASN A 320 -17.57 14.28 1.51
CA ASN A 320 -18.78 13.62 0.99
C ASN A 320 -19.30 12.41 1.81
N ASN A 321 -18.72 12.13 2.98
CA ASN A 321 -19.08 11.02 3.85
C ASN A 321 -19.24 11.50 5.30
N PRO A 322 -20.46 11.80 5.79
CA PRO A 322 -20.67 12.40 7.12
C PRO A 322 -20.18 11.55 8.31
N SER A 323 -20.00 10.24 8.12
CA SER A 323 -19.53 9.31 9.17
C SER A 323 -18.04 9.44 9.49
N CYS A 324 -17.25 10.00 8.58
CA CYS A 324 -15.80 10.08 8.70
C CYS A 324 -15.17 11.34 8.07
N GLY A 325 -15.96 12.18 7.40
CA GLY A 325 -15.58 13.49 6.91
C GLY A 325 -16.02 14.60 7.85
N GLY A 326 -15.17 15.59 8.10
CA GLY A 326 -15.46 16.72 8.98
C GLY A 326 -14.80 18.02 8.53
N PRO A 327 -15.21 19.19 9.08
CA PRO A 327 -14.73 20.50 8.64
C PRO A 327 -13.22 20.75 8.84
N ASN A 328 -12.53 19.85 9.56
CA ASN A 328 -11.09 19.94 9.87
C ASN A 328 -10.28 18.73 9.36
N THR A 329 -10.89 17.82 8.58
CA THR A 329 -10.17 16.68 8.01
C THR A 329 -9.56 17.09 6.67
N VAL A 330 -8.25 17.32 6.67
CA VAL A 330 -7.49 17.54 5.44
C VAL A 330 -7.29 16.18 4.77
N SER A 331 -7.66 16.04 3.49
CA SER A 331 -7.21 14.89 2.68
C SER A 331 -5.68 14.84 2.72
N GLY A 332 -5.14 13.78 3.31
CA GLY A 332 -3.71 13.62 3.56
C GLY A 332 -3.13 12.52 2.69
N TYR A 333 -2.00 12.80 2.04
CA TYR A 333 -1.16 11.78 1.41
C TYR A 333 -0.29 11.15 2.48
N LEU A 334 -0.60 9.90 2.82
CA LEU A 334 0.24 9.10 3.70
C LEU A 334 1.09 8.15 2.86
N PRO A 335 2.41 8.03 3.13
CA PRO A 335 3.18 6.91 2.61
C PRO A 335 2.49 5.62 3.05
N TRP A 336 2.22 4.70 2.14
CA TRP A 336 1.46 3.49 2.50
C TRP A 336 2.19 2.59 3.53
N ASN A 337 3.52 2.73 3.63
CA ASN A 337 4.37 1.95 4.54
C ASN A 337 4.90 2.76 5.75
N SER A 338 4.25 3.87 6.13
CA SER A 338 4.61 4.63 7.35
C SER A 338 3.80 4.21 8.56
#